data_AF-A0A543PIA8-F1
#
_entry.id   AF-A0A543PIA8-F1
#
_cell.length_a   1.000
_cell.length_b   1.000
_cell.length_c   1.000
_cell.angle_alpha   90.00
_cell.angle_beta   90.00
_cell.angle_gamma   90.00
#
_symmetry.space_group_name_H-M   'P 1'
#
loop_
_entity.id
_entity.type
_entity.pdbx_description
1 polymer ?
#
loop_
_entity_poly.entity_id
_entity_poly.type
_entity_poly.pdbx_seq_one_letter_code
_entity_poly.pdbx_strand_id
1 'polypeptide(L)'
;MNKLRRSYEARVLLIPLGPSGLRTADEMARAGLDGLVVATVDPSVPQQDGQGLIAVSRPLGAHGWREPSPGEPLHHVVRDADIVILLASDLSDVSAALCEEAAAAASRSGALTAAVVVGSGHWDTHAGSTGMVALRRSVDMLVVVKGLQLAAPFLDVLRGGARPDVVVA
;
A
#
# COMPACT_ATOMS: atom_id res chain seq x y z
N MET A 1 -8.09 -33.46 14.86
CA MET A 1 -7.15 -32.40 14.43
C MET A 1 -7.91 -31.09 14.30
N ASN A 2 -7.41 -30.00 14.87
CA ASN A 2 -8.17 -28.79 15.19
C ASN A 2 -8.65 -28.05 13.91
N LYS A 3 -9.96 -28.09 13.64
CA LYS A 3 -10.65 -27.51 12.44
C LYS A 3 -10.70 -25.97 12.43
N LEU A 4 -9.93 -25.29 13.29
CA LEU A 4 -10.15 -23.88 13.66
C LEU A 4 -8.96 -22.93 13.44
N ARG A 5 -7.83 -23.35 12.87
CA ARG A 5 -6.84 -22.37 12.38
C ARG A 5 -7.30 -21.82 11.02
N ARG A 6 -8.34 -20.97 11.03
CA ARG A 6 -8.42 -19.88 10.06
C ARG A 6 -7.28 -18.96 10.44
N SER A 7 -6.10 -19.12 9.85
CA SER A 7 -5.07 -18.09 9.95
C SER A 7 -5.73 -16.80 9.47
N TYR A 8 -5.67 -15.76 10.30
CA TYR A 8 -6.18 -14.45 9.95
C TYR A 8 -5.50 -13.98 8.65
N GLU A 9 -6.28 -13.36 7.77
CA GLU A 9 -5.79 -12.74 6.54
C GLU A 9 -5.97 -11.23 6.71
N ALA A 10 -4.86 -10.50 6.67
CA ALA A 10 -4.86 -9.06 6.87
C ALA A 10 -5.38 -8.36 5.61
N ARG A 11 -6.28 -7.39 5.80
CA ARG A 11 -6.73 -6.47 4.77
C ARG A 11 -5.63 -5.45 4.49
N VAL A 12 -4.79 -5.76 3.51
CA VAL A 12 -3.68 -4.90 3.12
C VAL A 12 -4.14 -3.90 2.05
N LEU A 13 -4.03 -2.62 2.37
CA LEU A 13 -4.21 -1.50 1.45
C LEU A 13 -2.84 -1.03 0.95
N LEU A 14 -2.67 -0.98 -0.36
CA LEU A 14 -1.49 -0.48 -1.03
C LEU A 14 -1.78 0.91 -1.60
N ILE A 15 -1.00 1.92 -1.19
CA ILE A 15 -1.08 3.28 -1.71
C ILE A 15 0.21 3.54 -2.50
N PRO A 16 0.17 3.46 -3.84
CA PRO A 16 1.34 3.74 -4.66
C PRO A 16 1.65 5.23 -4.64
N LEU A 17 2.91 5.56 -4.35
CA LEU A 17 3.39 6.93 -4.32
C LEU A 17 3.89 7.33 -5.70
N GLY A 18 3.06 8.12 -6.37
CA GLY A 18 3.29 8.64 -7.72
C GLY A 18 3.35 7.56 -8.82
N PRO A 19 3.71 7.96 -10.04
CA PRO A 19 3.67 7.09 -11.21
C PRO A 19 4.59 5.87 -11.10
N SER A 20 5.77 6.00 -10.50
CA SER A 20 6.70 4.88 -10.30
C SER A 20 6.14 3.83 -9.34
N GLY A 21 5.54 4.26 -8.22
CA GLY A 21 4.87 3.37 -7.28
C GLY A 21 3.73 2.61 -7.97
N LEU A 22 2.92 3.29 -8.78
CA LEU A 22 1.80 2.67 -9.48
C LEU A 22 2.26 1.60 -10.48
N ARG A 23 3.27 1.91 -11.29
CA ARG A 23 3.88 0.93 -12.20
C ARG A 23 4.41 -0.29 -11.45
N THR A 24 5.05 -0.06 -10.30
CA THR A 24 5.57 -1.12 -9.43
C THR A 24 4.43 -2.01 -8.92
N ALA A 25 3.31 -1.44 -8.48
CA ALA A 25 2.13 -2.20 -8.06
C ALA A 25 1.58 -3.06 -9.21
N ASP A 26 1.42 -2.49 -10.41
CA ASP A 26 0.94 -3.24 -11.58
C ASP A 26 1.91 -4.37 -11.99
N GLU A 27 3.22 -4.17 -11.86
CA GLU A 27 4.21 -5.22 -12.09
C GLU A 27 4.13 -6.34 -11.04
N MET A 28 3.87 -6.02 -9.77
CA MET A 28 3.60 -7.03 -8.75
C MET A 28 2.34 -7.85 -9.07
N ALA A 29 1.27 -7.21 -9.54
CA ALA A 29 0.07 -7.92 -9.98
C ALA A 29 0.37 -8.87 -11.16
N ARG A 30 1.16 -8.42 -12.15
CA ARG A 30 1.61 -9.28 -13.26
C ARG A 30 2.51 -10.43 -12.78
N ALA A 31 3.23 -10.24 -11.68
CA ALA A 31 4.03 -11.27 -11.03
C ALA A 31 3.19 -12.23 -10.15
N GLY A 32 1.87 -12.06 -10.09
CA GLY A 32 0.95 -12.94 -9.38
C GLY A 32 0.58 -12.50 -7.97
N LEU A 33 0.95 -11.28 -7.54
CA LEU A 33 0.44 -10.73 -6.28
C LEU A 33 -1.05 -10.42 -6.42
N ASP A 34 -1.85 -10.94 -5.49
CA ASP A 34 -3.31 -10.88 -5.53
C ASP A 34 -3.89 -10.72 -4.11
N GLY A 35 -5.17 -10.37 -4.01
CA GLY A 35 -5.89 -10.27 -2.72
C GLY A 35 -5.63 -8.97 -1.94
N LEU A 36 -4.88 -8.03 -2.52
CA LEU A 36 -4.66 -6.69 -1.98
C LEU A 36 -5.65 -5.70 -2.60
N VAL A 37 -5.74 -4.51 -2.01
CA VAL A 37 -6.45 -3.38 -2.63
C VAL A 37 -5.44 -2.29 -2.90
N VAL A 38 -5.47 -1.71 -4.09
CA VAL A 38 -4.72 -0.50 -4.43
C VAL A 38 -5.64 0.71 -4.30
N ALA A 39 -5.18 1.75 -3.62
CA ALA A 39 -5.80 3.07 -3.64
C ALA A 39 -4.89 4.07 -4.34
N THR A 40 -5.34 4.60 -5.48
CA THR A 40 -4.66 5.68 -6.18
C THR A 40 -5.32 7.00 -5.84
N VAL A 41 -4.51 7.99 -5.50
CA VAL A 41 -4.94 9.35 -5.23
C VAL A 41 -4.40 10.22 -6.35
N ASP A 42 -5.27 11.02 -6.96
CA ASP A 42 -4.85 12.06 -7.89
C ASP A 42 -4.61 13.36 -7.10
N PRO A 43 -3.35 13.77 -6.88
CA PRO A 43 -3.04 14.98 -6.13
C PRO A 43 -3.39 16.26 -6.90
N SER A 44 -3.74 16.18 -8.19
CA SER A 44 -4.12 17.33 -9.02
C SER A 44 -5.60 17.72 -8.91
N VAL A 45 -6.43 16.84 -8.33
CA VAL A 45 -7.84 17.16 -8.06
C VAL A 45 -7.90 18.16 -6.91
N PRO A 46 -8.45 19.38 -7.12
CA PRO A 46 -8.51 20.39 -6.09
C PRO A 46 -9.25 19.86 -4.86
N GLN A 47 -8.61 19.92 -3.71
CA GLN A 47 -9.28 19.64 -2.44
C GLN A 47 -10.37 20.69 -2.24
N GLN A 48 -11.61 20.25 -2.03
CA GLN A 48 -12.60 21.10 -1.40
C GLN A 48 -12.30 21.14 0.10
N ASP A 49 -12.29 22.34 0.68
CA ASP A 49 -11.95 22.56 2.09
C ASP A 49 -12.67 21.54 2.99
N GLY A 50 -11.88 20.74 3.70
CA GLY A 50 -12.35 19.77 4.69
C GLY A 50 -12.68 18.35 4.18
N GLN A 51 -12.60 18.06 2.87
CA GLN A 51 -12.96 16.72 2.34
C GLN A 51 -11.80 15.69 2.28
N GLY A 52 -10.54 16.11 2.50
CA GLY A 52 -9.36 15.25 2.38
C GLY A 52 -9.06 14.85 0.92
N LEU A 53 -8.07 13.99 0.73
CA LEU A 53 -7.72 13.42 -0.58
C LEU A 53 -8.77 12.39 -1.02
N ILE A 54 -9.14 12.42 -2.30
CA ILE A 54 -10.03 11.43 -2.89
C ILE A 54 -9.21 10.29 -3.49
N ALA A 55 -9.55 9.07 -3.08
CA ALA A 55 -8.92 7.84 -3.54
C ALA A 55 -9.89 7.05 -4.44
N VAL A 56 -9.37 6.57 -5.56
CA VAL A 56 -9.98 5.51 -6.36
C VAL A 56 -9.37 4.20 -5.90
N SER A 57 -10.20 3.23 -5.51
CA SER A 57 -9.72 1.93 -5.02
C SER A 57 -10.14 0.78 -5.93
N ARG A 58 -9.27 -0.23 -6.04
CA ARG A 58 -9.52 -1.45 -6.82
C ARG A 58 -8.73 -2.62 -6.26
N PRO A 59 -9.17 -3.87 -6.49
CA PRO A 59 -8.33 -5.05 -6.32
C PRO A 59 -6.97 -4.90 -7.02
N LEU A 60 -5.91 -5.38 -6.36
CA LEU A 60 -4.64 -5.66 -7.00
C LEU A 60 -4.72 -7.09 -7.54
N GLY A 61 -4.81 -7.27 -8.86
CA GLY A 61 -5.02 -8.58 -9.46
C GLY A 61 -6.50 -8.88 -9.67
N ALA A 62 -6.91 -10.13 -9.45
CA ALA A 62 -8.27 -10.60 -9.68
C ALA A 62 -9.16 -10.49 -8.43
N HIS A 63 -8.55 -10.53 -7.24
CA HIS A 63 -9.24 -10.57 -5.95
C HIS A 63 -8.79 -9.39 -5.07
N GLY A 64 -9.72 -8.89 -4.28
CA GLY A 64 -9.47 -7.88 -3.26
C GLY A 64 -10.47 -8.04 -2.13
N TRP A 65 -10.13 -7.55 -0.95
CA TRP A 65 -11.00 -7.64 0.24
C TRP A 65 -12.15 -6.62 0.24
N ARG A 66 -12.24 -5.77 -0.80
CA ARG A 66 -13.36 -4.87 -1.06
C ARG A 66 -13.61 -4.70 -2.56
N GLU A 67 -14.83 -4.29 -2.88
CA GLU A 67 -15.24 -3.90 -4.24
C GLU A 67 -14.51 -2.63 -4.71
N PRO A 68 -14.28 -2.49 -6.03
CA PRO A 68 -13.77 -1.26 -6.61
C PRO A 68 -14.66 -0.06 -6.27
N SER A 69 -14.03 1.08 -5.98
CA SER A 69 -14.71 2.34 -5.71
C SER A 69 -14.18 3.42 -6.63
N PRO A 70 -15.06 4.12 -7.40
CA PRO A 70 -14.65 5.11 -8.38
C PRO A 70 -14.19 6.45 -7.75
N GLY A 71 -14.27 6.58 -6.43
CA GLY A 71 -13.84 7.77 -5.70
C GLY A 71 -14.50 7.89 -4.33
N GLU A 72 -13.70 7.90 -3.28
CA GLU A 72 -14.15 8.23 -1.92
C GLU A 72 -13.01 8.89 -1.14
N PRO A 73 -13.29 9.59 -0.02
CA PRO A 73 -12.24 10.13 0.83
C PRO A 73 -11.25 9.04 1.28
N LEU A 74 -9.94 9.33 1.22
CA LEU A 74 -8.87 8.39 1.52
C LEU A 74 -9.04 7.75 2.91
N HIS A 75 -9.51 8.53 3.89
CA HIS A 75 -9.75 8.02 5.24
C HIS A 75 -10.87 6.97 5.31
N HIS A 76 -11.84 6.96 4.40
CA HIS A 76 -12.81 5.87 4.29
C HIS A 76 -12.16 4.60 3.77
N VAL A 77 -11.27 4.71 2.77
CA VAL A 77 -10.56 3.55 2.24
C VAL A 77 -9.64 2.92 3.28
N VAL A 78 -8.91 3.76 4.01
CA VAL A 78 -7.96 3.34 5.05
C VAL A 78 -8.66 2.72 6.25
N ARG A 79 -9.86 3.18 6.62
CA ARG A 79 -10.58 2.70 7.81
C ARG A 79 -10.81 1.18 7.80
N ASP A 80 -10.98 0.60 6.62
CA ASP A 80 -11.33 -0.81 6.48
C ASP A 80 -10.10 -1.73 6.37
N ALA A 81 -8.89 -1.15 6.31
CA ALA A 81 -7.62 -1.85 6.18
C ALA A 81 -6.99 -2.15 7.55
N ASP A 82 -6.32 -3.29 7.65
CA ASP A 82 -5.52 -3.68 8.83
C ASP A 82 -4.08 -3.18 8.70
N ILE A 83 -3.57 -3.13 7.47
CA ILE A 83 -2.23 -2.64 7.13
C ILE A 83 -2.34 -1.69 5.93
N VAL A 84 -1.76 -0.50 6.07
CA VAL A 84 -1.60 0.48 4.99
C VAL A 84 -0.14 0.51 4.57
N ILE A 85 0.11 0.29 3.29
CA ILE A 85 1.43 0.23 2.70
C ILE A 85 1.60 1.37 1.72
N LEU A 86 2.49 2.30 2.04
CA LEU A 86 2.96 3.33 1.13
C LEU A 86 4.05 2.73 0.23
N LEU A 87 3.75 2.53 -1.05
CA LEU A 87 4.66 1.90 -1.99
C LEU A 87 5.40 2.95 -2.83
N ALA A 88 6.71 3.05 -2.64
CA ALA A 88 7.58 3.89 -3.46
C ALA A 88 8.54 3.04 -4.30
N SER A 89 8.93 3.55 -5.46
CA SER A 89 10.07 3.03 -6.21
C SER A 89 11.03 4.14 -6.60
N ASP A 90 10.49 5.28 -7.05
CA ASP A 90 11.22 6.53 -7.17
C ASP A 90 10.93 7.41 -5.94
N LEU A 91 11.97 7.84 -5.23
CA LEU A 91 11.79 8.67 -4.05
C LEU A 91 11.45 10.13 -4.38
N SER A 92 11.68 10.59 -5.63
CA SER A 92 11.23 11.93 -6.04
C SER A 92 9.72 12.02 -6.28
N ASP A 93 9.05 10.88 -6.46
CA ASP A 93 7.60 10.79 -6.65
C ASP A 93 6.81 10.87 -5.32
N VAL A 94 7.52 10.85 -4.18
CA VAL A 94 6.90 10.79 -2.86
C VAL A 94 6.28 12.14 -2.48
N SER A 95 4.96 12.17 -2.38
CA SER A 95 4.21 13.31 -1.85
C SER A 95 4.13 13.24 -0.32
N ALA A 96 4.70 14.24 0.36
CA ALA A 96 4.61 14.36 1.82
C ALA A 96 3.16 14.47 2.30
N ALA A 97 2.33 15.26 1.61
CA ALA A 97 0.92 15.43 1.95
C ALA A 97 0.14 14.12 1.91
N LEU A 98 0.38 13.28 0.89
CA LEU A 98 -0.24 11.96 0.81
C LEU A 98 0.23 11.03 1.93
N CYS A 99 1.53 11.05 2.25
CA CYS A 99 2.09 10.26 3.35
C CYS A 99 1.46 10.65 4.69
N GLU A 100 1.39 11.95 4.98
CA GLU A 100 0.80 12.50 6.20
C GLU A 100 -0.68 12.17 6.33
N GLU A 101 -1.45 12.31 5.24
CA GLU A 101 -2.89 12.02 5.29
C GLU A 101 -3.17 10.53 5.46
N ALA A 102 -2.45 9.66 4.73
CA ALA A 102 -2.58 8.22 4.87
C ALA A 102 -2.21 7.76 6.29
N ALA A 103 -1.11 8.28 6.85
CA ALA A 103 -0.68 8.00 8.21
C ALA A 103 -1.70 8.49 9.25
N ALA A 104 -2.22 9.70 9.09
CA ALA A 104 -3.24 10.24 9.98
C ALA A 104 -4.54 9.41 9.93
N ALA A 105 -4.94 8.96 8.73
CA ALA A 105 -6.09 8.09 8.56
C ALA A 105 -5.88 6.72 9.23
N ALA A 106 -4.71 6.11 9.02
CA ALA A 106 -4.37 4.81 9.59
C ALA A 106 -4.27 4.86 11.12
N SER A 107 -3.66 5.92 11.66
CA SER A 107 -3.59 6.16 13.11
C SER A 107 -4.99 6.25 13.75
N ARG A 108 -5.94 6.91 13.08
CA ARG A 108 -7.34 7.01 13.57
C ARG A 108 -8.09 5.67 13.53
N SER A 109 -7.77 4.79 12.60
CA SER A 109 -8.39 3.46 12.49
C SER A 109 -7.65 2.36 13.26
N GLY A 110 -6.45 2.65 13.78
CA GLY A 110 -5.59 1.66 14.42
C GLY A 110 -4.88 0.71 13.44
N ALA A 111 -4.83 1.07 12.15
CA ALA A 111 -4.13 0.30 11.13
C ALA A 111 -2.61 0.49 11.24
N LEU A 112 -1.84 -0.57 11.00
CA LEU A 112 -0.38 -0.48 10.88
C LEU A 112 -0.02 0.28 9.60
N THR A 113 0.83 1.30 9.69
CA THR A 113 1.32 2.02 8.51
C THR A 113 2.77 1.63 8.22
N ALA A 114 3.03 1.12 7.02
CA ALA A 114 4.37 0.78 6.56
C ALA A 114 4.71 1.49 5.25
N ALA A 115 5.99 1.77 5.03
CA ALA A 115 6.54 2.14 3.73
C ALA A 115 7.34 0.97 3.16
N VAL A 116 7.11 0.64 1.89
CA VAL A 116 7.92 -0.31 1.12
C VAL A 116 8.55 0.44 -0.05
N VAL A 117 9.87 0.53 -0.05
CA VAL A 117 10.66 1.19 -1.10
C VAL A 117 11.33 0.11 -1.97
N VAL A 118 10.97 0.05 -3.25
CA VAL A 118 11.46 -0.95 -4.21
C VAL A 118 12.50 -0.33 -5.14
N GLY A 119 13.75 -0.79 -5.08
CA GLY A 119 14.81 -0.35 -6.00
C GLY A 119 15.39 1.06 -5.74
N SER A 120 14.79 1.84 -4.84
CA SER A 120 15.27 3.13 -4.31
C SER A 120 15.80 4.11 -5.37
N GLY A 121 15.03 4.36 -6.43
CA GLY A 121 15.37 5.36 -7.45
C GLY A 121 15.53 6.77 -6.84
N HIS A 122 16.50 7.52 -7.37
CA HIS A 122 16.81 8.92 -7.00
C HIS A 122 17.04 9.20 -5.50
N TRP A 123 17.45 8.20 -4.72
CA TRP A 123 17.69 8.33 -3.27
C TRP A 123 18.78 9.35 -2.90
N ASP A 124 19.70 9.63 -3.83
CA ASP A 124 20.83 10.55 -3.69
C ASP A 124 20.49 12.00 -4.09
N THR A 125 19.29 12.22 -4.65
CA THR A 125 18.82 13.56 -5.02
C THR A 125 18.20 14.31 -3.83
N HIS A 126 18.15 15.64 -3.90
CA HIS A 126 17.47 16.44 -2.88
C HIS A 126 15.97 16.09 -2.76
N ALA A 127 15.31 15.85 -3.89
CA ALA A 127 13.90 15.43 -3.94
C ALA A 127 13.72 14.05 -3.28
N GLY A 128 14.56 13.07 -3.62
CA GLY A 128 14.51 11.74 -3.02
C GLY A 128 14.85 11.72 -1.53
N SER A 129 15.80 12.55 -1.08
CA SER A 129 16.07 12.74 0.34
C SER A 129 14.86 13.31 1.08
N THR A 130 14.17 14.29 0.49
CA THR A 130 12.94 14.87 1.04
C THR A 130 11.82 13.81 1.12
N GLY A 131 11.65 13.01 0.06
CA GLY A 131 10.70 11.90 0.03
C GLY A 131 10.98 10.85 1.11
N MET A 132 12.24 10.46 1.29
CA MET A 132 12.65 9.54 2.35
C MET A 132 12.38 10.09 3.75
N VAL A 133 12.59 11.39 3.98
CA VAL A 133 12.25 12.06 5.25
C VAL A 133 10.75 12.03 5.49
N ALA A 134 9.93 12.30 4.47
CA ALA A 134 8.48 12.21 4.58
C ALA A 134 8.04 10.79 4.97
N LEU A 135 8.52 9.77 4.25
CA LEU A 135 8.23 8.36 4.58
C LEU A 135 8.58 8.02 6.03
N ARG A 136 9.82 8.32 6.47
CA ARG A 136 10.29 8.00 7.82
C ARG A 136 9.48 8.66 8.94
N ARG A 137 8.86 9.82 8.67
CA ARG A 137 8.04 10.54 9.65
C ARG A 137 6.60 10.06 9.69
N SER A 138 6.12 9.45 8.59
CA SER A 138 4.72 9.09 8.43
C SER A 138 4.41 7.63 8.74
N VAL A 139 5.40 6.73 8.85
CA VAL A 139 5.14 5.28 8.96
C VAL A 139 5.71 4.68 10.24
N ASP A 140 5.06 3.62 10.71
CA ASP A 140 5.53 2.81 11.85
C ASP A 140 6.74 1.95 11.47
N MET A 141 6.80 1.53 10.20
CA MET A 141 7.83 0.66 9.67
C MET A 141 8.25 1.09 8.26
N LEU A 142 9.55 1.21 8.01
CA LEU A 142 10.08 1.45 6.67
C LEU A 142 10.95 0.27 6.23
N VAL A 143 10.61 -0.32 5.10
CA VAL A 143 11.32 -1.46 4.50
C VAL A 143 11.84 -1.07 3.13
N VAL A 144 13.13 -1.29 2.90
CA VAL A 144 13.76 -1.10 1.58
C VAL A 144 14.07 -2.47 1.00
N VAL A 145 13.52 -2.76 -0.18
CA VAL A 145 13.72 -4.01 -0.90
C VAL A 145 14.42 -3.76 -2.22
N LYS A 146 15.37 -4.64 -2.58
CA LYS A 146 16.24 -4.45 -3.75
C LYS A 146 15.50 -4.55 -5.09
N GLY A 147 14.31 -5.14 -5.12
CA GLY A 147 13.53 -5.29 -6.35
C GLY A 147 12.24 -6.08 -6.16
N LEU A 148 11.44 -6.14 -7.22
CA LEU A 148 10.10 -6.72 -7.26
C LEU A 148 10.03 -8.18 -6.79
N GLN A 149 11.06 -8.97 -7.13
CA GLN A 149 11.15 -10.39 -6.79
C GLN A 149 11.15 -10.66 -5.27
N LEU A 150 11.53 -9.66 -4.47
CA LEU A 150 11.45 -9.71 -3.01
C LEU A 150 10.22 -8.98 -2.48
N ALA A 151 9.81 -7.90 -3.16
CA ALA A 151 8.70 -7.08 -2.72
C ALA A 151 7.35 -7.81 -2.78
N ALA A 152 7.03 -8.49 -3.89
CA ALA A 152 5.74 -9.17 -4.03
C ALA A 152 5.56 -10.31 -3.01
N PRO A 153 6.53 -11.24 -2.81
CA PRO A 153 6.42 -12.25 -1.76
C PRO A 153 6.36 -11.66 -0.34
N PHE A 154 7.07 -10.57 -0.10
CA PHE A 154 7.00 -9.87 1.19
C PHE A 154 5.58 -9.35 1.49
N LEU A 155 4.93 -8.70 0.51
CA LEU A 155 3.55 -8.23 0.65
C LEU A 155 2.55 -9.38 0.81
N ASP A 156 2.75 -10.50 0.10
CA ASP A 156 1.93 -11.69 0.27
C ASP A 156 2.04 -12.25 1.70
N VAL A 157 3.26 -12.31 2.26
CA VAL A 157 3.46 -12.71 3.66
C VAL A 157 2.75 -11.78 4.65
N LEU A 158 2.80 -10.45 4.43
CA LEU A 158 2.09 -9.50 5.29
C LEU A 158 0.57 -9.72 5.30
N ARG A 159 0.00 -10.10 4.14
CA ARG A 159 -1.42 -10.48 4.04
C ARG A 159 -1.72 -11.79 4.80
N GLY A 160 -0.75 -12.69 4.92
CA GLY A 160 -0.91 -13.99 5.58
C GLY A 160 -0.27 -15.17 4.83
N GLY A 161 0.33 -14.90 3.66
CA GLY A 161 1.09 -15.84 2.82
C GLY A 161 0.25 -16.82 1.99
N ALA A 162 0.84 -17.32 0.90
CA ALA A 162 0.33 -18.43 0.13
C ALA A 162 0.14 -19.68 1.02
N ARG A 163 -1.07 -20.25 1.00
CA ARG A 163 -1.34 -21.54 1.62
C ARG A 163 -1.31 -22.59 0.52
N PRO A 164 -0.45 -23.62 0.59
CA PRO A 164 -0.73 -24.83 -0.16
C PRO A 164 -2.06 -25.38 0.35
N ASP A 165 -2.95 -25.73 -0.58
CA ASP A 165 -4.19 -26.43 -0.25
C ASP A 165 -3.85 -27.61 0.66
N VAL A 166 -4.48 -27.66 1.83
CA VAL A 166 -4.51 -28.89 2.61
C VAL A 166 -5.37 -29.85 1.81
N VAL A 167 -4.74 -30.62 0.92
CA VAL A 167 -5.35 -31.80 0.31
C VAL A 167 -5.65 -32.75 1.46
N VAL A 168 -6.89 -32.72 1.94
CA VAL A 168 -7.42 -33.76 2.81
C VAL A 168 -7.73 -34.94 1.88
N ALA A 169 -6.78 -35.87 1.79
CA ALA A 169 -7.03 -37.23 1.34
C ALA A 169 -7.80 -38.01 2.42
#